data_AF-A0A7X8ZAW7-F1
#
_entry.id   AF-A0A7X8ZAW7-F1
#
_cell.length_a   1.000
_cell.length_b   1.000
_cell.length_c   1.000
_cell.angle_alpha   90.00
_cell.angle_beta   90.00
_cell.angle_gamma   90.00
#
_symmetry.space_group_name_H-M   'P 1'
#
loop_
_entity.id
_entity.type
_entity.pdbx_description
1 polymer ?
#
loop_
_entity_poly.entity_id
_entity_poly.type
_entity_poly.pdbx_seq_one_letter_code
_entity_poly.pdbx_strand_id
1 'polypeptide(L)' 'MTNEEKIRKYMDKNNPDPTIVKIYNTKQAGLYIKHNVEPIDLFYNDGTLIFVFDKAETNSIYTKWLSHTLF' A
#
# COMPACT_ATOMS: atom_id res chain seq x y z
N MET A 1 13.75 -4.50 9.24
CA MET A 1 13.88 -5.33 8.04
C MET A 1 14.59 -4.54 6.95
N THR A 2 15.48 -5.19 6.20
CA THR A 2 16.12 -4.65 4.99
C THR A 2 15.11 -4.60 3.82
N ASN A 3 15.48 -3.92 2.72
CA ASN A 3 14.64 -3.88 1.52
C ASN A 3 14.43 -5.29 0.92
N GLU A 4 15.46 -6.12 0.92
CA GLU A 4 15.40 -7.51 0.45
C GLU A 4 14.45 -8.37 1.29
N GLU A 5 14.50 -8.21 2.62
CA GLU A 5 13.58 -8.89 3.54
C GLU A 5 12.13 -8.46 3.31
N LYS A 6 11.90 -7.15 3.06
CA LYS A 6 10.56 -6.63 2.73
C LYS A 6 10.06 -7.17 1.39
N ILE A 7 10.92 -7.24 0.36
CA ILE A 7 10.56 -7.85 -0.93
C ILE A 7 10.15 -9.31 -0.72
N ARG A 8 10.97 -10.10 -0.01
CA ARG A 8 10.65 -11.51 0.27
C ARG A 8 9.33 -11.65 1.03
N LYS A 9 9.07 -10.80 2.02
CA LYS A 9 7.85 -10.83 2.81
C LYS A 9 6.61 -10.45 2.00
N TYR A 10 6.66 -9.35 1.26
CA TYR A 10 5.47 -8.73 0.66
C TYR A 10 5.24 -9.14 -0.80
N MET A 11 6.23 -9.71 -1.48
CA MET A 11 6.15 -10.12 -2.89
C MET A 11 6.10 -11.63 -3.10
N ASP A 12 6.01 -12.43 -2.03
CA ASP A 12 5.79 -13.88 -2.15
C ASP A 12 4.42 -14.17 -2.77
N LYS A 13 4.42 -14.68 -4.01
CA LYS A 13 3.21 -15.03 -4.75
C LYS A 13 2.58 -16.34 -4.27
N ASN A 14 3.33 -17.20 -3.58
CA ASN A 14 2.84 -18.48 -3.09
C ASN A 14 2.16 -18.35 -1.72
N ASN A 15 2.45 -17.27 -0.99
CA ASN A 15 1.86 -16.98 0.31
C ASN A 15 1.46 -15.51 0.44
N PRO A 16 0.43 -15.05 -0.29
CA PRO A 16 -0.02 -13.67 -0.20
C PRO A 16 -0.68 -13.41 1.16
N ASP A 17 -0.30 -12.31 1.81
CA ASP A 17 -0.99 -11.84 3.00
C ASP A 17 -2.31 -11.14 2.59
N PRO A 18 -3.49 -11.69 2.94
CA PRO A 18 -4.77 -11.14 2.52
C PRO A 18 -5.17 -9.88 3.32
N THR A 19 -4.44 -9.56 4.39
CA THR A 19 -4.74 -8.45 5.32
C THR A 19 -4.15 -7.12 4.88
N ILE A 20 -3.30 -7.13 3.86
CA ILE A 20 -2.62 -5.92 3.36
C ILE A 20 -3.04 -5.59 1.94
N VAL A 21 -2.76 -4.35 1.55
CA VAL A 21 -2.80 -3.89 0.15
C VAL A 21 -1.49 -3.22 -0.22
N LYS A 22 -1.05 -3.44 -1.46
CA LYS A 22 0.15 -2.83 -2.03
C LYS A 22 -0.27 -1.77 -3.03
N ILE A 23 0.14 -0.54 -2.80
CA ILE A 23 -0.14 0.61 -3.66
C ILE A 23 1.16 1.06 -4.31
N TYR A 24 1.18 1.03 -5.64
CA TYR A 24 2.31 1.45 -6.47
C TYR A 24 2.14 2.89 -6.97
N ASN A 25 0.90 3.39 -6.94
CA ASN A 25 0.57 4.74 -7.38
C ASN A 25 0.84 5.73 -6.24
N THR A 26 1.88 6.54 -6.39
CA THR A 26 2.30 7.55 -5.40
C THR A 26 1.22 8.59 -5.13
N LYS A 27 0.39 8.94 -6.12
CA LYS A 27 -0.74 9.87 -5.92
C LYS A 27 -1.80 9.26 -5.02
N GLN A 28 -2.15 7.99 -5.23
CA GLN A 28 -3.10 7.29 -4.37
C GLN A 28 -2.57 7.18 -2.93
N ALA A 29 -1.31 6.75 -2.76
CA ALA A 29 -0.67 6.65 -1.45
C ALA A 29 -0.62 8.01 -0.73
N GLY A 30 -0.28 9.09 -1.46
CA GLY A 30 -0.27 10.44 -0.90
C GLY A 30 -1.65 10.92 -0.43
N LEU A 31 -2.71 10.59 -1.15
CA LEU A 31 -4.08 10.90 -0.71
C LEU A 31 -4.50 10.08 0.51
N TYR A 32 -4.06 8.82 0.63
CA TYR A 32 -4.34 8.02 1.83
C TYR A 32 -3.71 8.65 3.07
N ILE A 33 -2.43 9.05 2.95
CA ILE A 33 -1.69 9.74 4.01
C ILE A 33 -2.36 11.08 4.36
N LYS A 34 -2.78 11.86 3.36
CA LYS A 34 -3.53 13.11 3.57
C LYS A 34 -4.81 12.90 4.39
N HIS A 35 -5.45 11.74 4.25
CA HIS A 35 -6.65 11.35 5.00
C HIS A 35 -6.33 10.56 6.29
N ASN A 36 -5.11 10.71 6.83
CA ASN A 36 -4.63 10.11 8.08
C ASN A 36 -4.59 8.57 8.09
N VAL A 37 -4.39 7.96 6.92
CA VAL A 37 -4.09 6.52 6.84
C VAL A 37 -2.64 6.37 6.41
N GLU A 38 -1.81 5.91 7.35
CA GLU A 38 -0.37 5.74 7.13
C GLU A 38 -0.04 4.36 6.57
N PRO A 39 1.00 4.24 5.73
CA PRO A 39 1.49 2.92 5.32
C PRO A 39 2.12 2.20 6.51
N ILE A 40 1.82 0.90 6.65
CA ILE A 40 2.47 0.03 7.64
C ILE A 40 3.90 -0.32 7.24
N ASP A 41 4.23 -0.24 5.95
CA ASP A 41 5.60 -0.38 5.45
C ASP A 41 5.79 0.31 4.08
N LEU A 42 7.05 0.57 3.74
CA LEU A 42 7.48 1.17 2.47
C LEU A 42 8.80 0.50 2.02
N PHE A 43 8.84 0.09 0.76
CA PHE A 43 10.04 -0.48 0.16
C PHE A 43 10.15 -0.16 -1.33
N TYR A 44 11.36 -0.26 -1.87
CA TYR A 44 11.64 -0.02 -3.28
C TYR A 44 11.83 -1.35 -4.00
N ASN A 45 11.12 -1.57 -5.09
CA ASN A 45 11.25 -2.77 -5.91
C ASN A 45 10.97 -2.43 -7.37
N ASP A 46 11.73 -3.03 -8.28
CA ASP A 46 11.55 -2.90 -9.73
C ASP A 46 11.35 -1.46 -10.22
N GLY A 47 12.17 -0.53 -9.72
CA GLY A 47 12.14 0.86 -10.18
C GLY A 47 11.10 1.77 -9.51
N THR A 48 10.27 1.25 -8.59
CA THR A 48 9.17 2.01 -7.97
C THR A 48 9.09 1.84 -6.45
N LEU A 49 8.43 2.79 -5.80
CA LEU A 49 8.04 2.71 -4.39
C LEU A 49 6.75 1.89 -4.26
N ILE A 50 6.77 0.93 -3.34
CA ILE A 50 5.61 0.11 -2.97
C ILE A 50 5.22 0.46 -1.55
N PHE A 51 4.03 1.05 -1.41
CA PHE A 51 3.43 1.37 -0.13
C PHE A 51 2.56 0.21 0.31
N VAL A 52 2.80 -0.30 1.52
CA VAL A 52 1.99 -1.34 2.13
C VAL A 52 1.06 -0.70 3.13
N PHE A 53 -0.23 -0.98 3.03
CA PHE A 53 -1.23 -0.52 3.97
C PHE A 53 -2.02 -1.70 4.53
N ASP A 54 -2.60 -1.49 5.71
CA ASP A 54 -3.63 -2.38 6.24
C ASP A 54 -4.90 -2.29 5.38
N LYS A 55 -5.45 -3.44 5.00
CA LYS A 55 -6.61 -3.51 4.11
C LYS A 55 -7.91 -3.09 4.81
N ALA A 56 -8.06 -3.39 6.10
CA ALA A 56 -9.25 -3.04 6.85
C ALA A 56 -9.33 -1.51 7.04
N GLU A 57 -8.21 -0.87 7.39
CA GLU A 57 -8.13 0.58 7.57
C GLU A 57 -8.33 1.36 6.25
N THR A 58 -7.87 0.80 5.14
CA THR A 58 -7.94 1.48 3.83
C THR A 58 -9.26 1.29 3.07
N ASN A 59 -10.16 0.42 3.53
CA ASN A 59 -11.36 0.05 2.76
C ASN A 59 -12.23 1.27 2.41
N SER A 60 -12.48 2.16 3.38
CA SER A 60 -13.34 3.34 3.19
C SER A 60 -12.76 4.36 2.20
N ILE A 61 -11.45 4.59 2.25
CA ILE A 61 -10.75 5.53 1.36
C ILE A 61 -10.47 4.91 -0.01
N TYR A 62 -10.36 3.59 -0.10
CA TYR A 62 -10.30 2.87 -1.37
C TYR A 62 -11.57 3.06 -2.19
N THR A 63 -12.75 2.97 -1.57
CA THR A 63 -14.01 3.28 -2.25
C THR A 63 -14.04 4.72 -2.77
N LYS A 64 -13.62 5.70 -1.96
CA LYS A 64 -13.53 7.12 -2.37
C LYS A 64 -12.53 7.35 -3.50
N TRP A 65 -11.42 6.60 -3.50
CA TRP A 65 -10.44 6.63 -4.58
C TRP A 65 -11.04 6.14 -5.89
N LEU A 66 -11.73 4.99 -5.87
CA LEU A 66 -12.41 4.43 -7.05
C LEU A 66 -13.50 5.36 -7.60
N SER A 67 -14.22 6.06 -6.73
CA SER A 67 -15.25 7.04 -7.13
C SER A 67 -14.69 8.41 -7.51
N HIS A 68 -13.37 8.60 -7.53
CA HIS A 68 -12.71 9.89 -7.76
C HIS A 68 -13.19 11.00 -6.83
N THR A 69 -13.60 10.65 -5.61
CA THR A 69 -14.11 11.59 -4.59
C THR A 69 -13.15 11.73 -3.40
N LEU A 70 -11.97 11.12 -3.49
CA LEU A 70 -10.89 11.30 -2.53
C LEU A 70 -10.05 12.52 -2.97
N PHE A 71 -10.32 13.67 -2.36
CA PHE A 71 -9.66 14.95 -2.66
C PHE A 71 -8.71 15.43 -1.57
#